data_AF-A0A6L3CE29-F1
#
_entry.id   AF-A0A6L3CE29-F1
#
_cell.length_a   1.000
_cell.length_b   1.000
_cell.length_c   1.000
_cell.angle_alpha   90.00
_cell.angle_beta   90.00
_cell.angle_gamma   90.00
#
_symmetry.space_group_name_H-M   'P 1'
#
loop_
_entity.id
_entity.type
_entity.pdbx_description
1 polymer ?
#
loop_
_entity_poly.entity_id
_entity_poly.type
_entity_poly.pdbx_seq_one_letter_code
_entity_poly.pdbx_strand_id
1 'polypeptide(L)'
;MPGHVLSHPDHRDVSLQSINDYGNQLLKAIEGLSMEEARWMPTPESNHILWILWHIGRMEDMWGWYLRGGGESAWIEGGWSNRLGIEAKRTGAGDSIDQVRNFPDLEVGEVTEYWQVARNLLIPSIKQISTQMLT
;
A
#
# COMPACT_ATOMS: atom_id res chain seq x y z
N MET A 1 -17.81 24.20 -33.15
CA MET A 1 -17.61 23.81 -31.74
C MET A 1 -17.64 22.30 -31.69
N PRO A 2 -16.52 21.58 -31.51
CA PRO A 2 -16.57 20.14 -31.32
C PRO A 2 -17.16 19.89 -29.93
N GLY A 3 -18.23 19.10 -29.89
CA GLY A 3 -18.95 18.78 -28.66
C GLY A 3 -18.03 18.11 -27.64
N HIS A 4 -18.06 18.63 -26.42
CA HIS A 4 -17.47 17.96 -25.27
C HIS A 4 -18.28 16.69 -25.02
N VAL A 5 -17.85 15.56 -25.58
CA VAL A 5 -18.34 14.25 -25.14
C VAL A 5 -17.83 14.12 -23.72
N LEU A 6 -18.73 14.28 -22.74
CA LEU A 6 -18.46 13.83 -21.38
C LEU A 6 -18.35 12.30 -21.50
N SER A 7 -17.12 11.78 -21.59
CA SER A 7 -16.88 10.37 -21.32
C SER A 7 -17.43 10.12 -19.92
N HIS A 8 -18.41 9.22 -19.80
CA HIS A 8 -18.90 8.86 -18.49
C HIS A 8 -17.70 8.33 -17.69
N PRO A 9 -17.47 8.82 -16.44
CA PRO A 9 -16.34 8.37 -15.65
C PRO A 9 -16.36 6.85 -15.55
N ASP A 10 -15.29 6.20 -15.99
CA ASP A 10 -15.13 4.78 -15.76
C ASP A 10 -14.91 4.56 -14.26
N HIS A 11 -15.45 3.48 -13.69
CA HIS A 11 -15.19 3.12 -12.29
C HIS A 11 -13.69 3.07 -11.97
N ARG A 12 -12.87 2.69 -12.96
CA ARG A 12 -11.40 2.72 -12.88
C ARG A 12 -10.85 4.13 -12.71
N ASP A 13 -11.44 5.14 -13.35
CA ASP A 13 -10.96 6.52 -13.27
C ASP A 13 -11.06 7.04 -11.83
N VAL A 14 -12.19 6.78 -11.16
CA VAL A 14 -12.41 7.19 -9.76
C VAL A 14 -11.48 6.44 -8.81
N SER A 15 -11.29 5.13 -9.01
CA SER A 15 -10.35 4.34 -8.20
C SER A 15 -8.90 4.81 -8.40
N LEU A 16 -8.47 5.04 -9.64
CA LEU A 16 -7.12 5.50 -9.96
C LEU A 16 -6.86 6.90 -9.42
N GLN A 17 -7.83 7.82 -9.54
CA GLN A 17 -7.74 9.15 -8.97
C GLN A 17 -7.57 9.08 -7.46
N SER A 18 -8.42 8.30 -6.78
CA SER A 18 -8.35 8.11 -5.32
C SER A 18 -6.98 7.55 -4.89
N ILE A 19 -6.45 6.55 -5.61
CA ILE A 19 -5.15 5.94 -5.32
C ILE A 19 -4.00 6.93 -5.48
N ASN A 20 -4.03 7.71 -6.54
CA ASN A 20 -3.02 8.74 -6.77
C ASN A 20 -3.10 9.84 -5.71
N ASP A 21 -4.30 10.26 -5.33
CA ASP A 21 -4.50 11.34 -4.38
C ASP A 21 -4.02 10.97 -2.98
N TYR A 22 -4.39 9.81 -2.45
CA TYR A 22 -3.84 9.39 -1.15
C TYR A 22 -2.36 9.07 -1.25
N GLY A 23 -1.88 8.56 -2.39
CA GLY A 23 -0.45 8.31 -2.61
C GLY A 23 0.38 9.59 -2.47
N ASN A 24 -0.09 10.68 -3.07
CA ASN A 24 0.53 12.00 -2.95
C ASN A 24 0.44 12.54 -1.51
N GLN A 25 -0.68 12.32 -0.81
CA GLN A 25 -0.84 12.71 0.58
C GLN A 25 0.08 11.91 1.51
N LEU A 26 0.23 10.60 1.28
CA LEU A 26 1.10 9.74 2.08
C LEU A 26 2.56 10.16 1.92
N LEU A 27 3.03 10.39 0.69
CA LEU A 27 4.40 10.86 0.43
C LEU A 27 4.70 12.16 1.17
N LYS A 28 3.78 13.13 1.13
CA LYS A 28 3.93 14.39 1.88
C LYS A 28 3.93 14.18 3.39
N ALA A 29 3.11 13.25 3.89
CA ALA A 29 2.99 12.99 5.32
C ALA A 29 4.23 12.29 5.92
N ILE A 30 4.96 11.51 5.11
CA ILE A 30 6.17 10.78 5.54
C ILE A 30 7.47 11.49 5.14
N GLU A 31 7.38 12.60 4.42
CA GLU A 31 8.55 13.35 3.94
C GLU A 31 9.38 13.86 5.11
N GLY A 32 10.65 13.45 5.18
CA GLY A 32 11.60 13.91 6.18
C GLY A 32 11.39 13.34 7.59
N LEU A 33 10.45 12.42 7.80
CA LEU A 33 10.28 11.78 9.11
C LEU A 33 11.52 10.99 9.50
N SER A 34 11.99 11.23 10.71
CA SER A 34 12.95 10.34 11.37
C SER A 34 12.28 9.02 11.78
N MET A 35 13.10 8.00 12.04
CA MET A 35 12.59 6.73 12.58
C MET A 35 11.87 6.92 13.93
N GLU A 36 12.37 7.81 14.80
CA GLU A 36 11.74 8.11 16.09
C GLU A 36 10.33 8.69 15.90
N GLU A 37 10.17 9.68 15.02
CA GLU A 37 8.86 10.26 14.71
C GLU A 37 7.93 9.23 14.05
N ALA A 38 8.45 8.39 13.16
CA ALA A 38 7.66 7.35 12.51
C ALA A 38 7.23 6.23 13.47
N ARG A 39 7.95 6.05 14.58
CA ARG A 39 7.65 5.10 15.66
C ARG A 39 6.80 5.68 16.78
N TRP A 40 6.67 7.00 16.85
CA TRP A 40 5.92 7.66 17.89
C TRP A 40 4.45 7.22 17.88
N MET A 41 3.93 6.91 19.07
CA MET A 41 2.54 6.48 19.28
C MET A 41 1.80 7.56 20.08
N PRO A 42 0.74 8.19 19.52
CA PRO A 42 -0.06 9.19 20.23
C PRO A 42 -0.69 8.67 21.54
N THR A 43 -1.09 7.41 21.54
CA THR A 43 -1.54 6.68 22.73
C THR A 43 -0.91 5.29 22.72
N PRO A 44 -0.83 4.60 23.87
CA PRO A 44 -0.31 3.23 23.91
C PRO A 44 -1.02 2.27 22.95
N GLU A 45 -2.28 2.55 22.59
CA GLU A 45 -3.13 1.72 21.72
C GLU A 45 -3.20 2.21 20.26
N SER A 46 -2.39 3.20 19.89
CA SER A 46 -2.35 3.75 18.53
C SER A 46 -1.34 3.03 17.65
N ASN A 47 -1.65 2.81 16.38
CA ASN A 47 -0.64 2.38 15.43
C ASN A 47 0.33 3.52 15.13
N HIS A 48 1.64 3.26 15.17
CA HIS A 48 2.63 4.23 14.73
C HIS A 48 2.75 4.27 13.19
N ILE A 49 3.26 5.37 12.66
CA ILE A 49 3.29 5.66 11.21
C ILE A 49 4.04 4.59 10.41
N LEU A 50 5.18 4.10 10.92
CA LEU A 50 5.98 3.09 10.22
C LEU A 50 5.21 1.79 9.96
N TRP A 51 4.41 1.33 10.94
CA TRP A 51 3.57 0.15 10.78
C TRP A 51 2.43 0.42 9.80
N ILE A 52 1.82 1.62 9.85
CA ILE A 52 0.75 2.03 8.93
C ILE A 52 1.26 2.05 7.49
N LEU A 53 2.44 2.62 7.24
CA LEU A 53 3.07 2.67 5.92
C LEU A 53 3.29 1.25 5.37
N TRP A 54 3.88 0.36 6.17
CA TRP A 54 4.06 -1.03 5.78
C TRP A 54 2.72 -1.73 5.51
N HIS A 55 1.71 -1.52 6.36
CA HIS A 55 0.39 -2.13 6.22
C HIS A 55 -0.33 -1.67 4.94
N ILE A 56 -0.22 -0.38 4.58
CA ILE A 56 -0.71 0.14 3.30
C ILE A 56 -0.01 -0.59 2.15
N GLY A 57 1.32 -0.74 2.20
CA GLY A 57 2.08 -1.53 1.24
C GLY A 57 1.58 -2.97 1.11
N ARG A 58 1.34 -3.66 2.24
CA ARG A 58 0.79 -5.02 2.25
C ARG A 58 -0.58 -5.09 1.57
N MET A 59 -1.47 -4.13 1.85
CA MET A 59 -2.80 -4.11 1.26
C MET A 59 -2.76 -3.84 -0.24
N GLU A 60 -1.96 -2.87 -0.70
CA GLU A 60 -1.81 -2.60 -2.13
C GLU A 60 -1.24 -3.80 -2.88
N ASP A 61 -0.25 -4.48 -2.30
CA ASP A 61 0.37 -5.67 -2.89
C ASP A 61 -0.64 -6.83 -2.99
N MET A 62 -1.39 -7.09 -1.91
CA MET A 62 -2.44 -8.12 -1.89
C MET A 62 -3.54 -7.84 -2.92
N TRP A 63 -4.01 -6.60 -3.02
CA TRP A 63 -5.02 -6.24 -4.02
C TRP A 63 -4.47 -6.32 -5.44
N GLY A 64 -3.20 -5.92 -5.65
CA GLY A 64 -2.54 -6.05 -6.94
C GLY A 64 -2.49 -7.50 -7.39
N TRP A 65 -1.99 -8.38 -6.52
CA TRP A 65 -1.97 -9.83 -6.71
C TRP A 65 -3.37 -10.41 -7.00
N TYR A 66 -4.36 -10.07 -6.17
CA TYR A 66 -5.71 -10.58 -6.29
C TYR A 66 -6.35 -10.20 -7.63
N LEU A 67 -6.23 -8.93 -8.03
CA LEU A 67 -6.81 -8.42 -9.28
C LEU A 67 -6.20 -9.03 -10.55
N ARG A 68 -4.97 -9.57 -10.47
CA ARG A 68 -4.34 -10.32 -11.58
C ARG A 68 -4.80 -11.78 -11.66
N GLY A 69 -5.68 -12.22 -10.76
CA GLY A 69 -6.07 -13.63 -10.64
C GLY A 69 -5.00 -14.46 -9.93
N GLY A 70 -4.17 -13.84 -9.10
CA GLY A 70 -3.02 -14.44 -8.44
C GLY A 70 -1.68 -14.06 -9.09
N GLY A 71 -0.67 -14.92 -8.91
CA GLY A 71 0.67 -14.72 -9.46
C GLY A 71 1.65 -14.12 -8.46
N GLU A 72 2.64 -13.38 -8.95
CA GLU A 72 3.73 -12.82 -8.14
C GLU A 72 3.29 -11.54 -7.41
N SER A 73 3.57 -11.49 -6.11
CA SER A 73 3.50 -10.33 -5.22
C SER A 73 4.88 -9.72 -5.03
N ALA A 74 4.94 -8.43 -4.72
CA ALA A 74 6.20 -7.84 -4.29
C ALA A 74 6.68 -8.49 -2.97
N TRP A 75 5.76 -8.79 -2.06
CA TRP A 75 6.07 -9.29 -0.74
C TRP A 75 6.85 -10.61 -0.74
N ILE A 76 6.37 -11.60 -1.46
CA ILE A 76 6.97 -12.95 -1.47
C ILE A 76 7.96 -13.07 -2.63
N GLU A 77 7.50 -12.91 -3.86
CA GLU A 77 8.28 -13.13 -5.07
C GLU A 77 9.29 -12.00 -5.31
N GLY A 78 8.94 -10.77 -4.96
CA GLY A 78 9.88 -9.64 -4.89
C GLY A 78 10.84 -9.69 -3.70
N GLY A 79 10.71 -10.67 -2.80
CA GLY A 79 11.63 -10.91 -1.68
C GLY A 79 11.54 -9.90 -0.53
N TRP A 80 10.52 -9.04 -0.51
CA TRP A 80 10.38 -7.96 0.48
C TRP A 80 10.12 -8.47 1.91
N SER A 81 9.46 -9.61 2.07
CA SER A 81 9.30 -10.26 3.39
C SER A 81 10.67 -10.55 4.03
N ASN A 82 11.60 -11.11 3.25
CA ASN A 82 12.95 -11.40 3.73
C ASN A 82 13.76 -10.13 3.94
N ARG A 83 13.66 -9.15 3.02
CA ARG A 83 14.39 -7.88 3.10
C ARG A 83 14.02 -7.09 4.37
N LEU A 84 12.72 -6.96 4.65
CA LEU A 84 12.24 -6.25 5.84
C LEU A 84 12.26 -7.09 7.13
N GLY A 85 12.61 -8.37 7.05
CA GLY A 85 12.66 -9.27 8.21
C GLY A 85 11.29 -9.53 8.86
N ILE A 86 10.21 -9.47 8.11
CA ILE A 86 8.83 -9.66 8.62
C ILE A 86 8.27 -10.97 8.06
N GLU A 87 7.59 -11.73 8.91
CA GLU A 87 7.00 -13.01 8.55
C GLU A 87 6.13 -12.92 7.28
N ALA A 88 6.37 -13.82 6.33
CA ALA A 88 5.70 -13.91 5.03
C ALA A 88 4.17 -13.82 5.12
N LYS A 89 3.55 -14.47 6.12
CA LYS A 89 2.09 -14.49 6.28
C LYS A 89 1.52 -13.24 6.95
N ARG A 90 2.35 -12.40 7.58
CA ARG A 90 1.89 -11.24 8.34
C ARG A 90 1.43 -10.15 7.37
N THR A 91 0.20 -9.70 7.55
CA THR A 91 -0.40 -8.63 6.73
C THR A 91 -0.64 -7.35 7.53
N GLY A 92 -0.57 -7.45 8.86
CA GLY A 92 -1.00 -6.41 9.79
C GLY A 92 -2.48 -6.48 10.14
N ALA A 93 -3.30 -7.18 9.35
CA ALA A 93 -4.70 -7.39 9.70
C ALA A 93 -4.79 -8.31 10.94
N GLY A 94 -5.35 -7.78 12.02
CA GLY A 94 -5.48 -8.50 13.29
C GLY A 94 -4.21 -8.49 14.15
N ASP A 95 -3.18 -7.71 13.79
CA ASP A 95 -2.04 -7.50 14.69
C ASP A 95 -2.53 -6.90 16.02
N SER A 96 -2.03 -7.45 17.13
CA SER A 96 -2.21 -6.86 18.45
C SER A 96 -1.33 -5.61 18.61
N ILE A 97 -1.65 -4.78 19.60
CA ILE A 97 -0.83 -3.61 19.90
C ILE A 97 0.61 -3.97 20.26
N ASP A 98 0.85 -5.12 20.90
CA ASP A 98 2.20 -5.58 21.20
C ASP A 98 2.96 -5.97 19.94
N GLN A 99 2.29 -6.52 18.92
CA GLN A 99 2.91 -6.78 17.63
C GLN A 99 3.24 -5.48 16.88
N VAL A 100 2.44 -4.43 17.05
CA VAL A 100 2.72 -3.09 16.50
C VAL A 100 3.93 -2.47 17.22
N ARG A 101 3.94 -2.46 18.57
CA ARG A 101 5.07 -1.96 19.37
C ARG A 101 6.38 -2.68 19.06
N ASN A 102 6.32 -4.00 18.87
CA ASN A 102 7.47 -4.84 18.54
C ASN A 102 7.69 -5.00 17.02
N PHE A 103 7.10 -4.15 16.18
CA PHE A 103 7.41 -4.14 14.76
C PHE A 103 8.92 -3.87 14.54
N PRO A 104 9.58 -4.36 13.49
CA PRO A 104 11.03 -4.18 13.30
C PRO A 104 11.43 -2.72 13.06
N ASP A 105 12.60 -2.32 13.55
CA ASP A 105 13.18 -1.00 13.28
C ASP A 105 13.68 -0.97 11.83
N LEU A 106 12.96 -0.23 11.00
CA LEU A 106 13.19 -0.11 9.56
C LEU A 106 13.24 1.37 9.20
N GLU A 107 14.08 1.70 8.22
CA GLU A 107 14.12 3.05 7.67
C GLU A 107 12.80 3.35 6.94
N VAL A 108 12.24 4.55 7.16
CA VAL A 108 10.99 4.99 6.49
C VAL A 108 11.12 4.90 4.98
N GLY A 109 12.30 5.22 4.44
CA GLY A 109 12.62 5.12 3.02
C GLY A 109 12.53 3.68 2.49
N GLU A 110 12.98 2.68 3.25
CA GLU A 110 12.94 1.28 2.83
C GLU A 110 11.50 0.75 2.75
N VAL A 111 10.67 1.09 3.73
CA VAL A 111 9.24 0.72 3.71
C VAL A 111 8.48 1.49 2.62
N THR A 112 8.89 2.74 2.34
CA THR A 112 8.36 3.53 1.22
C THR A 112 8.68 2.88 -0.12
N GLU A 113 9.90 2.37 -0.31
CA GLU A 113 10.30 1.64 -1.52
C GLU A 113 9.44 0.39 -1.70
N TYR A 114 9.23 -0.41 -0.65
CA TYR A 114 8.32 -1.57 -0.70
C TYR A 114 6.93 -1.16 -1.19
N TRP A 115 6.35 -0.13 -0.57
CA TRP A 115 5.02 0.37 -0.92
C TRP A 115 4.95 0.86 -2.38
N GLN A 116 5.99 1.53 -2.88
CA GLN A 116 6.07 1.95 -4.29
C GLN A 116 6.11 0.76 -5.24
N VAL A 117 6.86 -0.31 -4.90
CA VAL A 117 6.89 -1.54 -5.70
C VAL A 117 5.50 -2.21 -5.72
N ALA A 118 4.87 -2.37 -4.56
CA ALA A 118 3.52 -2.91 -4.44
C ALA A 118 2.50 -2.11 -5.28
N ARG A 119 2.57 -0.78 -5.20
CA ARG A 119 1.75 0.13 -5.99
C ARG A 119 1.97 -0.01 -7.50
N ASN A 120 3.21 -0.13 -7.93
CA ASN A 120 3.55 -0.29 -9.34
C ASN A 120 3.00 -1.60 -9.92
N LEU A 121 2.73 -2.59 -9.07
CA LEU A 121 1.99 -3.79 -9.44
C LEU A 121 0.47 -3.56 -9.41
N LEU A 122 -0.07 -2.81 -8.45
CA LEU A 122 -1.51 -2.54 -8.31
C LEU A 122 -2.10 -1.68 -9.42
N ILE A 123 -1.46 -0.56 -9.77
CA ILE A 123 -2.02 0.43 -10.72
C ILE A 123 -2.31 -0.19 -12.09
N PRO A 124 -1.40 -0.96 -12.71
CA PRO A 124 -1.69 -1.66 -13.96
C PRO A 124 -2.84 -2.66 -13.83
N SER A 125 -2.95 -3.38 -12.71
CA SER A 125 -4.05 -4.32 -12.47
C SER A 125 -5.40 -3.62 -12.52
N ILE A 126 -5.53 -2.44 -11.89
CA ILE A 126 -6.78 -1.67 -11.88
C ILE A 126 -7.17 -1.22 -13.29
N LYS A 127 -6.19 -0.77 -14.10
CA LYS A 127 -6.44 -0.37 -15.48
C LYS A 127 -7.01 -1.51 -16.34
N GLN A 128 -6.72 -2.76 -15.99
CA GLN A 128 -7.15 -3.94 -16.72
C GLN A 128 -8.49 -4.51 -16.25
N ILE A 129 -9.07 -4.00 -15.15
CA ILE A 129 -10.37 -4.45 -14.67
C ILE A 129 -11.43 -4.24 -15.75
N SER A 130 -12.17 -5.31 -16.06
CA SER A 130 -13.35 -5.25 -16.91
C SER A 130 -14.61 -5.58 -16.10
N THR A 131 -15.79 -5.20 -16.61
CA THR A 131 -17.06 -5.50 -15.94
C THR A 131 -17.27 -7.01 -15.73
N GLN A 132 -16.75 -7.86 -16.61
CA GLN A 132 -16.82 -9.32 -16.46
C GLN A 132 -15.99 -9.85 -15.28
N MET A 133 -14.99 -9.10 -14.82
CA MET A 133 -14.18 -9.45 -13.65
C MET A 133 -14.88 -9.09 -12.32
N LEU A 134 -16.02 -8.39 -12.38
CA LEU A 134 -16.76 -7.88 -11.21
C LEU A 134 -18.07 -8.63 -10.95
N THR A 135 -18.37 -9.66 -11.73
CA THR A 135 -19.59 -10.51 -11.65
C THR A 135 -19.24 -11.94 -11.34
#